data_AF-A0A6F9BHU2-F1
#
_entry.id   AF-A0A6F9BHU2-F1
#
_cell.length_a   1.000
_cell.length_b   1.000
_cell.length_c   1.000
_cell.angle_alpha   90.00
_cell.angle_beta   90.00
_cell.angle_gamma   90.00
#
_symmetry.space_group_name_H-M   'P 1'
#
loop_
_entity.id
_entity.type
_entity.pdbx_description
1 polymer ?
#
loop_
_entity_poly.entity_id
_entity_poly.type
_entity_poly.pdbx_seq_one_letter_code
_entity_poly.pdbx_strand_id
1 'polypeptide(L)'
;MSPSLQRNSRYDGQIAVFGVKLQEELAKQRYFLVGAGAIGCELLKNFAMIGLADGEGEVIVTDMDTIEKSNLNRQFLFRPWDVTKMKSETAAAAVKQMNPSIRITGHQNRVGPDTERVYDDDFFESLHGVANALDNVDA
;
A
#
# COMPACT_ATOMS: atom_id res chain seq x y z
N MET A 1 -7.44 -36.78 -4.05
CA MET A 1 -7.32 -35.32 -4.09
C MET A 1 -8.59 -34.76 -3.47
N SER A 2 -8.51 -34.16 -2.28
CA SER A 2 -9.70 -33.60 -1.63
C SER A 2 -10.05 -32.26 -2.30
N PRO A 3 -11.33 -31.98 -2.59
CA PRO A 3 -11.73 -30.70 -3.17
C PRO A 3 -11.45 -29.62 -2.12
N SER A 4 -10.49 -28.75 -2.39
CA SER A 4 -10.14 -27.64 -1.51
C SER A 4 -11.37 -26.76 -1.26
N LEU A 5 -11.75 -26.64 0.01
CA LEU A 5 -12.83 -25.78 0.51
C LEU A 5 -12.76 -24.39 -0.13
N GLN A 6 -13.73 -24.05 -0.99
CA GLN A 6 -14.07 -22.65 -1.23
C GLN A 6 -14.53 -22.07 0.10
N ARG A 7 -13.80 -21.07 0.61
CA ARG A 7 -14.09 -20.45 1.92
C ARG A 7 -15.07 -19.29 1.79
N ASN A 8 -15.59 -19.05 0.58
CA ASN A 8 -16.36 -17.86 0.24
C ASN A 8 -15.56 -16.58 0.58
N SER A 9 -14.25 -16.64 0.34
CA SER A 9 -13.32 -15.54 0.55
C SER A 9 -12.92 -14.94 -0.79
N ARG A 10 -12.71 -13.61 -0.82
CA ARG A 10 -12.14 -12.93 -1.99
C ARG A 10 -10.73 -13.43 -2.35
N TYR A 11 -10.06 -14.13 -1.43
CA TYR A 11 -8.74 -14.71 -1.62
C TYR A 11 -8.74 -16.19 -2.00
N ASP A 12 -9.91 -16.80 -2.29
CA ASP A 12 -9.98 -18.24 -2.61
C ASP A 12 -9.02 -18.64 -3.74
N GLY A 13 -8.83 -17.79 -4.76
CA GLY A 13 -7.86 -18.02 -5.84
C GLY A 13 -6.40 -18.01 -5.37
N GLN A 14 -6.03 -17.12 -4.45
CA GLN A 14 -4.68 -17.05 -3.89
C GLN A 14 -4.44 -18.20 -2.89
N ILE A 15 -5.43 -18.50 -2.05
CA ILE A 15 -5.41 -19.59 -1.07
C ILE A 15 -5.29 -20.96 -1.76
N ALA A 16 -5.91 -21.15 -2.92
CA ALA A 16 -5.79 -22.40 -3.68
C ALA A 16 -4.35 -22.71 -4.10
N VAL A 17 -3.49 -21.69 -4.27
CA VAL A 17 -2.09 -21.84 -4.66
C VAL A 17 -1.17 -21.90 -3.44
N PHE A 18 -1.34 -20.96 -2.50
CA PHE A 18 -0.37 -20.76 -1.41
C PHE A 18 -0.83 -21.28 -0.04
N GLY A 19 -2.12 -21.61 0.09
CA GLY A 19 -2.72 -22.06 1.33
C GLY A 19 -3.13 -20.93 2.28
N VAL A 20 -4.05 -21.27 3.19
CA VAL A 20 -4.64 -20.30 4.15
C VAL A 20 -3.61 -19.69 5.09
N LYS A 21 -2.60 -20.47 5.50
CA LYS A 21 -1.58 -20.00 6.44
C LYS A 21 -0.82 -18.80 5.89
N LEU A 22 -0.44 -18.83 4.60
CA LEU A 22 0.24 -17.68 4.00
C LEU A 22 -0.69 -16.47 3.91
N GLN A 23 -1.97 -16.68 3.61
CA GLN A 23 -2.95 -15.59 3.58
C GLN A 23 -3.10 -14.90 4.94
N GLU A 24 -3.12 -15.68 6.03
CA GLU A 24 -3.18 -15.16 7.40
C GLU A 24 -1.91 -14.39 7.77
N GLU A 25 -0.74 -14.80 7.26
CA GLU A 25 0.50 -14.04 7.46
C GLU A 25 0.53 -12.73 6.67
N LEU A 26 0.01 -12.69 5.44
CA LEU A 26 -0.14 -11.45 4.65
C LEU A 26 -1.01 -10.41 5.36
N ALA A 27 -2.10 -10.85 5.99
CA ALA A 27 -3.01 -9.99 6.75
C ALA A 27 -2.36 -9.27 7.95
N LYS A 28 -1.28 -9.83 8.51
CA LYS A 28 -0.55 -9.28 9.67
C LYS A 28 0.63 -8.38 9.27
N GLN A 29 0.99 -8.33 7.99
CA GLN A 29 2.16 -7.60 7.54
C GLN A 29 2.02 -6.09 7.75
N ARG A 30 3.15 -5.45 8.08
CA ARG A 30 3.28 -4.02 8.28
C ARG A 30 4.32 -3.49 7.32
N TYR A 31 3.90 -2.72 6.33
CA TYR A 31 4.76 -2.27 5.23
C TYR A 31 4.76 -0.76 5.13
N PHE A 32 5.95 -0.21 4.92
CA PHE A 32 6.13 1.19 4.58
C PHE A 32 6.40 1.32 3.07
N LEU A 33 5.53 2.03 2.37
CA LEU A 33 5.67 2.35 0.95
C LEU A 33 6.14 3.79 0.80
N VAL A 34 7.33 3.97 0.22
CA VAL A 34 7.92 5.28 -0.02
C VAL A 34 7.67 5.69 -1.47
N GLY A 35 6.72 6.58 -1.68
CA GLY A 35 6.27 7.06 -2.98
C GLY A 35 4.89 6.53 -3.39
N ALA A 36 4.02 7.43 -3.84
CA ALA A 36 2.66 7.17 -4.34
C ALA A 36 2.53 7.52 -5.83
N GLY A 37 3.66 7.54 -6.56
CA GLY A 37 3.73 7.72 -8.00
C GLY A 37 3.23 6.51 -8.81
N ALA A 38 3.74 6.32 -10.03
CA ALA A 38 3.27 5.26 -10.93
C ALA A 38 3.48 3.86 -10.33
N ILE A 39 4.67 3.59 -9.83
CA ILE A 39 5.01 2.32 -9.17
C ILE A 39 4.21 2.16 -7.86
N GLY A 40 4.09 3.23 -7.08
CA GLY A 40 3.32 3.24 -5.83
C GLY A 40 1.86 2.86 -6.04
N CYS A 41 1.21 3.41 -7.07
CA CYS A 41 -0.15 3.06 -7.45
C CYS A 41 -0.32 1.56 -7.77
N GLU A 42 0.62 0.98 -8.53
CA GLU A 42 0.60 -0.44 -8.87
C GLU A 42 0.86 -1.33 -7.65
N LEU A 43 1.83 -0.98 -6.80
CA LEU A 43 2.13 -1.70 -5.57
C LEU A 43 0.94 -1.67 -4.62
N LEU A 44 0.30 -0.53 -4.40
CA LEU A 44 -0.86 -0.43 -3.52
C LEU A 44 -2.05 -1.24 -4.01
N LYS A 45 -2.32 -1.24 -5.32
CA LYS A 45 -3.32 -2.12 -5.92
C LYS A 45 -2.96 -3.59 -5.67
N ASN A 46 -1.70 -3.98 -5.88
CA ASN A 46 -1.26 -5.34 -5.59
C ASN A 46 -1.42 -5.68 -4.10
N PHE A 47 -1.02 -4.81 -3.18
CA PHE A 47 -1.18 -4.98 -1.73
C PHE A 47 -2.65 -5.21 -1.35
N ALA A 48 -3.57 -4.43 -1.89
CA ALA A 48 -5.01 -4.65 -1.69
C ALA A 48 -5.48 -6.01 -2.22
N MET A 49 -5.03 -6.41 -3.41
CA MET A 49 -5.48 -7.66 -4.04
C MET A 49 -4.89 -8.91 -3.39
N ILE A 50 -3.66 -8.85 -2.88
CA ILE A 50 -3.04 -9.99 -2.17
C ILE A 50 -3.50 -10.10 -0.71
N GLY A 51 -4.22 -9.09 -0.19
CA GLY A 51 -4.68 -9.06 1.20
C GLY A 51 -3.57 -8.72 2.19
N LEU A 52 -2.59 -7.91 1.78
CA LEU A 52 -1.58 -7.37 2.70
C LEU A 52 -2.27 -6.42 3.68
N ALA A 53 -1.97 -6.54 4.97
CA ALA A 53 -2.56 -5.70 6.02
C ALA A 53 -4.10 -5.73 6.08
N ASP A 54 -4.72 -6.81 5.59
CA ASP A 54 -6.15 -7.09 5.73
C ASP A 54 -6.43 -7.79 7.07
N GLY A 55 -6.19 -7.08 8.17
CA GLY A 55 -6.28 -7.65 9.53
C GLY A 55 -5.53 -6.83 10.57
N GLU A 56 -4.61 -7.45 11.29
CA GLU A 56 -3.83 -6.77 12.35
C GLU A 56 -2.65 -5.96 11.80
N GLY A 57 -2.33 -6.09 10.51
CA GLY A 57 -1.28 -5.36 9.83
C GLY A 57 -1.58 -3.89 9.54
N GLU A 58 -0.69 -3.25 8.79
CA GLU A 58 -0.80 -1.85 8.38
C GLU A 58 0.07 -1.52 7.15
N VAL A 59 -0.48 -0.79 6.18
CA VAL A 59 0.31 -0.14 5.13
C VAL A 59 0.42 1.35 5.44
N ILE A 60 1.62 1.86 5.51
CA ILE A 60 1.88 3.30 5.58
C ILE A 60 2.44 3.71 4.22
N VAL A 61 1.78 4.62 3.52
CA VAL A 61 2.29 5.18 2.27
C VAL A 61 2.64 6.64 2.49
N THR A 62 3.85 7.06 2.10
CA THR A 62 4.23 8.47 2.15
C THR A 62 4.59 9.02 0.78
N ASP A 63 4.15 10.23 0.50
CA ASP A 63 4.51 11.01 -0.69
C ASP A 63 4.23 12.48 -0.39
N MET A 64 5.20 13.37 -0.60
CA MET A 64 5.03 14.81 -0.34
C MET A 64 4.37 15.55 -1.50
N ASP A 65 4.19 14.90 -2.65
CA ASP A 65 3.66 15.56 -3.84
C ASP A 65 2.13 15.60 -3.86
N THR A 66 1.63 16.63 -4.55
CA THR A 66 0.23 16.70 -4.97
C THR A 66 0.06 16.06 -6.35
N ILE A 67 -1.20 15.74 -6.68
CA ILE A 67 -1.57 15.14 -7.97
C ILE A 67 -1.61 16.22 -9.04
N GLU A 68 -0.92 15.98 -10.14
CA GLU A 68 -0.98 16.79 -11.36
C GLU A 68 -1.73 16.10 -12.50
N LYS A 69 -2.25 16.89 -13.45
CA LYS A 69 -2.88 16.36 -14.66
C LYS A 69 -1.97 15.42 -15.46
N SER A 70 -0.67 15.71 -15.48
CA SER A 70 0.38 14.92 -16.15
C SER A 70 0.56 13.53 -15.53
N ASN A 71 0.13 13.33 -14.28
CA ASN A 71 0.27 12.06 -13.56
C ASN A 71 -0.80 11.03 -13.95
N LEU A 72 -1.98 11.52 -14.37
CA LEU A 72 -3.16 10.69 -14.62
C LEU A 72 -2.98 9.67 -15.77
N ASN A 73 -1.96 9.85 -16.61
CA ASN A 73 -1.65 8.90 -17.69
C ASN A 73 -1.06 7.57 -17.19
N ARG A 74 -0.56 7.53 -15.94
CA ARG A 74 0.16 6.37 -15.38
C ARG A 74 -0.09 6.10 -13.89
N GLN A 75 -0.78 7.00 -13.20
CA GLN A 75 -1.13 6.87 -11.78
C GLN A 75 -2.65 6.66 -11.66
N PHE A 76 -3.09 5.45 -12.02
CA PHE A 76 -4.51 5.14 -12.25
C PHE A 76 -5.37 5.14 -10.98
N LEU A 77 -4.79 5.27 -9.78
CA LEU A 77 -5.57 5.48 -8.55
C LEU A 77 -6.18 6.88 -8.48
N PHE A 78 -5.67 7.82 -9.27
CA PHE A 78 -6.10 9.22 -9.26
C PHE A 78 -7.10 9.53 -10.36
N ARG A 79 -7.92 10.56 -10.16
CA ARG A 79 -8.91 11.03 -11.13
C ARG A 79 -8.71 12.52 -11.41
N PRO A 80 -9.29 13.05 -12.51
CA PRO A 80 -9.20 14.47 -12.82
C PRO A 80 -9.66 15.41 -11.69
N TRP A 81 -10.62 14.97 -10.87
CA TRP A 81 -11.12 15.73 -9.70
C TRP A 81 -10.23 15.61 -8.45
N ASP A 82 -9.14 14.85 -8.52
CA ASP A 82 -8.16 14.72 -7.43
C ASP A 82 -6.93 15.61 -7.64
N VAL A 83 -6.83 16.32 -8.77
CA VAL A 83 -5.73 17.27 -9.01
C VAL A 83 -5.64 18.27 -7.85
N THR A 84 -4.42 18.59 -7.43
CA THR A 84 -4.05 19.37 -6.22
C THR A 84 -4.20 18.66 -4.86
N LYS A 85 -4.83 17.49 -4.79
CA LYS A 85 -4.83 16.68 -3.56
C LYS A 85 -3.52 15.93 -3.39
N MET A 86 -3.22 15.52 -2.16
CA MET A 86 -2.03 14.74 -1.85
C MET A 86 -2.11 13.34 -2.45
N LYS A 87 -1.02 12.88 -3.08
CA LYS A 87 -0.97 11.56 -3.72
C LYS A 87 -1.20 10.43 -2.72
N SER A 88 -0.51 10.47 -1.58
CA SER A 88 -0.56 9.41 -0.56
C SER A 88 -1.96 9.20 0.03
N GLU A 89 -2.61 10.28 0.47
CA GLU A 89 -3.97 10.22 1.03
C GLU A 89 -5.01 9.79 -0.01
N THR A 90 -4.93 10.33 -1.23
CA THR A 90 -5.85 9.97 -2.31
C THR A 90 -5.67 8.51 -2.71
N ALA A 91 -4.42 8.02 -2.79
CA ALA A 91 -4.12 6.62 -3.09
C ALA A 91 -4.66 5.69 -1.99
N ALA A 92 -4.43 6.04 -0.72
CA ALA A 92 -4.97 5.27 0.41
C ALA A 92 -6.50 5.18 0.36
N ALA A 93 -7.19 6.29 0.05
CA ALA A 93 -8.64 6.31 -0.11
C ALA A 93 -9.13 5.43 -1.28
N ALA A 94 -8.45 5.50 -2.44
CA ALA A 94 -8.78 4.68 -3.60
C ALA A 94 -8.59 3.18 -3.32
N VAL A 95 -7.52 2.82 -2.61
CA VAL A 95 -7.18 1.43 -2.26
C VAL A 95 -8.18 0.84 -1.26
N LYS A 96 -8.67 1.65 -0.30
CA LYS A 96 -9.77 1.24 0.59
C LYS A 96 -11.07 0.93 -0.17
N GLN A 97 -11.32 1.54 -1.33
CA GLN A 97 -12.47 1.17 -2.16
C GLN A 97 -12.27 -0.19 -2.85
N MET A 98 -11.04 -0.55 -3.21
CA MET A 98 -10.71 -1.87 -3.79
C MET A 98 -10.81 -2.98 -2.74
N ASN A 99 -10.28 -2.70 -1.56
CA ASN A 99 -10.33 -3.61 -0.42
C ASN A 99 -10.68 -2.86 0.86
N PRO A 100 -11.96 -2.87 1.30
CA PRO A 100 -12.39 -2.16 2.49
C PRO A 100 -11.70 -2.61 3.79
N SER A 101 -11.15 -3.82 3.80
CA SER A 101 -10.51 -4.39 4.97
C SER A 101 -9.02 -4.06 5.09
N ILE A 102 -8.39 -3.51 4.04
CA ILE A 102 -6.99 -3.10 4.12
C ILE A 102 -6.83 -1.94 5.11
N ARG A 103 -5.89 -2.08 6.05
CA ARG A 103 -5.49 -1.01 6.95
C ARG A 103 -4.37 -0.21 6.29
N ILE A 104 -4.71 1.00 5.85
CA ILE A 104 -3.78 1.89 5.18
C ILE A 104 -3.92 3.33 5.65
N THR A 105 -2.76 3.98 5.83
CA THR A 105 -2.60 5.38 6.27
C THR A 105 -1.69 6.13 5.28
N GLY A 106 -2.10 7.33 4.89
CA GLY A 106 -1.32 8.21 4.01
C GLY A 106 -0.58 9.27 4.80
N HIS A 107 0.75 9.33 4.67
CA HIS A 107 1.61 10.39 5.19
C HIS A 107 2.04 11.32 4.06
N GLN A 108 2.36 12.57 4.39
CA GLN A 108 2.74 13.62 3.43
C GLN A 108 4.22 14.01 3.55
N ASN A 109 5.01 13.20 4.23
CA ASN A 109 6.38 13.54 4.59
C ASN A 109 7.33 13.11 3.47
N ARG A 110 8.30 13.97 3.16
CA ARG A 110 9.46 13.59 2.36
C ARG A 110 10.38 12.74 3.24
N VAL A 111 10.63 11.50 2.85
CA VAL A 111 11.61 10.65 3.56
C VAL A 111 13.01 11.27 3.41
N GLY A 112 13.69 11.44 4.53
CA GLY A 112 15.03 12.03 4.61
C GLY A 112 15.37 12.46 6.04
N PRO A 113 16.55 13.08 6.26
CA PRO A 113 17.03 13.42 7.59
C PRO A 113 16.08 14.30 8.41
N ASP A 114 15.35 15.20 7.75
CA ASP A 114 14.40 16.12 8.40
C ASP A 114 13.17 15.41 8.97
N THR A 115 12.90 14.17 8.57
CA THR A 115 11.72 13.38 8.97
C THR A 115 12.05 12.17 9.82
N GLU A 116 13.29 12.02 10.28
CA GLU A 116 13.72 10.95 11.20
C GLU A 116 12.96 10.97 12.53
N ARG A 117 12.47 12.14 12.98
CA ARG A 117 11.62 12.21 14.18
C ARG A 117 10.21 11.63 13.97
N VAL A 118 9.80 11.45 12.72
CA VAL A 118 8.52 10.84 12.35
C VAL A 118 8.71 9.37 12.02
N TYR A 119 9.82 9.04 11.36
CA TYR A 119 10.23 7.68 10.99
C TYR A 119 11.45 7.30 11.84
N ASP A 120 11.24 7.22 13.14
CA ASP A 120 12.27 6.91 14.12
C ASP A 120 12.53 5.39 14.22
N ASP A 121 13.39 4.99 15.14
CA ASP A 121 13.74 3.60 15.36
C ASP A 121 12.49 2.76 15.71
N ASP A 122 11.61 3.26 16.57
CA ASP A 122 10.35 2.59 16.94
C ASP A 122 9.46 2.37 15.72
N PHE A 123 9.37 3.35 14.82
CA PHE A 123 8.65 3.20 13.56
C PHE A 123 9.22 2.04 12.73
N PHE A 124 10.53 2.04 12.47
CA PHE A 124 11.19 1.05 11.62
C PHE A 124 11.23 -0.36 12.23
N GLU A 125 11.47 -0.49 13.53
CA GLU A 125 11.46 -1.77 14.26
C GLU A 125 10.09 -2.45 14.21
N SER A 126 9.03 -1.66 14.06
CA SER A 126 7.66 -2.16 14.00
C SER A 126 7.23 -2.65 12.61
N LEU A 127 8.06 -2.46 11.58
CA LEU A 127 7.80 -2.85 10.19
C LEU A 127 8.27 -4.28 9.89
N HIS A 128 7.56 -4.94 8.99
CA HIS A 128 8.01 -6.19 8.37
C HIS A 128 8.79 -5.95 7.08
N GLY A 129 8.64 -4.78 6.45
CA GLY A 129 9.36 -4.44 5.24
C GLY A 129 9.11 -3.02 4.74
N VAL A 130 9.97 -2.60 3.82
CA VAL A 130 9.88 -1.32 3.09
C VAL A 130 9.83 -1.62 1.59
N ALA A 131 8.98 -0.90 0.86
CA ALA A 131 8.93 -0.92 -0.59
C ALA A 131 9.17 0.48 -1.14
N ASN A 132 10.17 0.64 -2.00
CA ASN A 132 10.48 1.92 -2.64
C ASN A 132 9.75 2.07 -3.98
N ALA A 133 9.21 3.26 -4.20
CA ALA A 133 8.55 3.69 -5.43
C ALA A 133 8.99 5.12 -5.82
N LEU A 134 10.28 5.39 -5.61
CA LEU A 134 10.96 6.67 -5.81
C LEU A 134 11.42 6.85 -7.26
N ASP A 135 11.64 8.10 -7.67
CA ASP A 135 12.05 8.49 -9.02
C ASP A 135 13.44 9.13 -9.09
N ASN A 136 14.15 9.18 -7.97
CA ASN A 136 15.49 9.77 -7.85
C ASN A 136 16.42 8.85 -7.04
N VAL A 137 17.73 9.04 -7.23
CA VAL A 137 18.79 8.17 -6.69
C VAL A 137 19.15 8.51 -5.25
N ASP A 138 18.94 9.76 -4.82
CA ASP A 138 19.36 10.25 -3.51
C ASP A 138 18.44 9.81 -2.37
N ALA A 139 17.27 9.26 -2.69
CA ALA A 139 16.21 8.89 -1.76
C ALA A 139 16.17 7.38 -1.44
#